data_AF-A0A959EKA5-F1
#
_entry.id   AF-A0A959EKA5-F1
#
_cell.length_a   1.000
_cell.length_b   1.000
_cell.length_c   1.000
_cell.angle_alpha   90.00
_cell.angle_beta   90.00
_cell.angle_gamma   90.00
#
_symmetry.space_group_name_H-M   'P 1'
#
loop_
_entity.id
_entity.type
_entity.pdbx_description
1 polymer ?
#
loop_
_entity_poly.entity_id
_entity_poly.type
_entity_poly.pdbx_seq_one_letter_code
_entity_poly.pdbx_strand_id
1 'polypeptide(L)'
;MPARLLPLLFVLLLFGCYDQSARQENAGWSDFSSEKMSFEEDQATAGEADDAPIERQIIRTADYRIQVADVGASAARIEETVKKHGGYISSQELNNSSYELNTHFVIRVPNQQLDSLLEAVGREATFTNYRRVTSTDVTEEFVDIQIRLKTKKEVRDRYIEILRNQARTVEDILRAEEQIRVVQEEIEAKEGRLKYLQNQVSLSTLNLNIYQRIPYQPEPDLYKESFGSKVKRKFLAGWDLFIDLLLLIVNLWPLILIGAIVIWQRKRIAGLFRRRKKT
;
A
#
# COMPACT_ATOMS: atom_id res chain seq x y z
N MET A 1 16.46 -10.79 -41.92
CA MET A 1 17.90 -10.87 -42.24
C MET A 1 18.43 -9.45 -42.38
N PRO A 2 19.64 -9.10 -41.92
CA PRO A 2 20.64 -9.81 -41.10
C PRO A 2 20.79 -9.09 -39.72
N ALA A 3 21.54 -9.50 -38.71
CA ALA A 3 22.54 -10.54 -38.52
C ALA A 3 22.42 -11.05 -37.07
N ARG A 4 22.43 -12.37 -36.91
CA ARG A 4 22.69 -13.09 -35.66
C ARG A 4 24.20 -13.37 -35.56
N LEU A 5 24.65 -13.66 -34.34
CA LEU A 5 25.78 -14.53 -33.94
C LEU A 5 26.91 -13.83 -33.17
N LEU A 6 26.79 -13.89 -31.85
CA LEU A 6 27.88 -13.80 -30.88
C LEU A 6 28.26 -15.25 -30.48
N PRO A 7 29.51 -15.72 -30.67
CA PRO A 7 30.02 -16.93 -30.01
C PRO A 7 30.65 -16.57 -28.65
N LEU A 8 30.33 -17.32 -27.58
CA LEU A 8 31.21 -18.29 -26.88
C LEU A 8 32.67 -17.83 -26.69
N LEU A 9 33.37 -18.03 -25.57
CA LEU A 9 33.17 -18.76 -24.32
C LEU A 9 34.55 -18.66 -23.59
N PHE A 10 34.53 -18.69 -22.25
CA PHE A 10 35.61 -19.19 -21.40
C PHE A 10 36.82 -18.26 -21.13
N VAL A 11 36.68 -17.42 -20.09
CA VAL A 11 37.83 -16.92 -19.32
C VAL A 11 37.91 -17.77 -18.05
N LEU A 12 38.94 -18.61 -17.99
CA LEU A 12 39.29 -19.45 -16.86
C LEU A 12 39.96 -18.57 -15.80
N LEU A 13 39.27 -18.32 -14.69
CA LEU A 13 39.82 -17.61 -13.54
C LEU A 13 40.71 -18.55 -12.72
N LEU A 14 42.00 -18.23 -12.68
CA LEU A 14 42.98 -18.69 -11.73
C LEU A 14 42.80 -17.95 -10.40
N PHE A 15 42.37 -18.64 -9.34
CA PHE A 15 42.67 -18.35 -7.94
C PHE A 15 42.52 -19.71 -7.22
N GLY A 16 43.55 -20.34 -6.66
CA GLY A 16 44.54 -19.74 -5.76
C GLY A 16 44.09 -20.09 -4.34
N CYS A 17 44.61 -21.20 -3.79
CA CYS A 17 44.39 -21.63 -2.42
C CYS A 17 44.62 -20.49 -1.44
N TYR A 18 43.69 -20.30 -0.50
CA TYR A 18 44.00 -19.70 0.78
C TYR A 18 43.46 -20.59 1.90
N ASP A 19 44.39 -20.94 2.77
CA ASP A 19 44.30 -21.80 3.92
C ASP A 19 43.47 -21.13 5.03
N GLN A 20 42.48 -21.82 5.59
CA GLN A 20 41.71 -21.32 6.74
C GLN A 20 41.73 -22.37 7.85
N SER A 21 42.73 -22.20 8.72
CA SER A 21 42.82 -22.83 10.03
C SER A 21 41.75 -22.25 10.96
N ALA A 22 40.62 -22.95 11.06
CA ALA A 22 39.63 -22.71 12.11
C ALA A 22 40.05 -23.47 13.38
N ARG A 23 40.60 -22.70 14.32
CA ARG A 23 40.99 -23.08 15.68
C ARG A 23 39.74 -23.40 16.49
N GLN A 24 39.59 -24.67 16.88
CA GLN A 24 38.50 -25.16 17.72
C GLN A 24 38.79 -24.82 19.19
N GLU A 25 38.05 -23.85 19.73
CA GLU A 25 38.11 -23.45 21.13
C GLU A 25 37.11 -24.30 21.93
N ASN A 26 37.56 -25.45 22.42
CA ASN A 26 36.82 -26.25 23.41
C ASN A 26 37.27 -25.80 24.81
N ALA A 27 36.58 -24.81 25.37
CA ALA A 27 36.65 -24.51 26.79
C ALA A 27 35.57 -25.33 27.50
N GLY A 28 36.02 -26.37 28.21
CA GLY A 28 35.18 -27.18 29.09
C GLY A 28 34.69 -26.35 30.27
N TRP A 29 33.38 -26.42 30.52
CA TRP A 29 32.77 -25.85 31.70
C TRP A 29 32.79 -26.92 32.80
N SER A 30 33.77 -26.79 33.69
CA SER A 30 33.81 -27.52 34.96
C SER A 30 32.83 -26.89 35.94
N ASP A 31 31.89 -27.71 36.38
CA ASP A 31 31.50 -27.90 37.79
C ASP A 31 31.62 -26.67 38.71
N PHE A 32 30.51 -25.96 38.89
CA PHE A 32 30.35 -25.02 40.01
C PHE A 32 29.17 -25.47 40.87
N SER A 33 29.53 -26.13 41.96
CA SER A 33 28.69 -26.60 43.04
C SER A 33 27.70 -25.56 43.53
N SER A 34 26.46 -26.01 43.77
CA SER A 34 25.42 -25.22 44.42
C SER A 34 25.76 -25.00 45.90
N GLU A 35 26.17 -23.79 46.25
CA GLU A 35 26.18 -23.35 47.64
C GLU A 35 24.86 -22.61 47.91
N LYS A 36 23.98 -23.27 48.68
CA LYS A 36 22.73 -22.69 49.17
C LYS A 36 23.08 -21.64 50.23
N MET A 37 23.02 -20.37 49.86
CA MET A 37 23.02 -19.27 50.83
C MET A 37 21.57 -18.82 51.05
N SER A 38 21.02 -19.21 52.19
CA SER A 38 19.71 -18.77 52.69
C SER A 38 19.78 -17.29 53.05
N PHE A 39 19.09 -16.45 52.28
CA PHE A 39 18.68 -15.13 52.73
C PHE A 39 17.26 -15.27 53.28
N GLU A 40 17.14 -15.14 54.61
CA GLU A 40 15.88 -14.80 55.27
C GLU A 40 15.59 -13.33 54.94
N GLU A 41 14.63 -13.10 54.04
CA GLU A 41 14.02 -11.79 53.86
C GLU A 41 12.61 -11.81 54.44
N ASP A 42 12.45 -10.89 55.38
CA ASP A 42 11.34 -10.63 56.26
C ASP A 42 10.01 -10.56 55.51
N GLN A 43 9.01 -11.31 56.00
CA GLN A 43 7.64 -11.28 55.49
C GLN A 43 6.97 -9.96 55.91
N ALA A 44 7.26 -8.90 55.17
CA ALA A 44 6.34 -7.77 55.08
C ALA A 44 5.10 -8.25 54.33
N THR A 45 4.01 -8.46 55.07
CA THR A 45 2.66 -8.62 54.53
C THR A 45 2.32 -7.40 53.68
N ALA A 46 2.64 -7.46 52.39
CA ALA A 46 2.01 -6.63 51.38
C ALA A 46 0.54 -7.03 51.40
N GLY A 47 -0.30 -6.12 51.86
CA GLY A 47 -1.74 -6.30 51.83
C GLY A 47 -2.17 -6.72 50.42
N GLU A 48 -3.16 -7.60 50.36
CA GLU A 48 -3.94 -7.88 49.16
C GLU A 48 -4.40 -6.54 48.56
N ALA A 49 -3.58 -5.99 47.67
CA ALA A 49 -4.05 -5.10 46.65
C ALA A 49 -5.05 -5.95 45.87
N ASP A 50 -6.30 -5.50 45.88
CA ASP A 50 -7.38 -5.93 45.02
C ASP A 50 -6.90 -5.79 43.56
N ASP A 51 -6.13 -6.77 43.09
CA ASP A 51 -5.63 -6.88 41.72
C ASP A 51 -6.79 -7.40 40.88
N ALA A 52 -7.84 -6.58 40.76
CA ALA A 52 -8.86 -6.78 39.76
C ALA A 52 -8.12 -6.86 38.41
N PRO A 53 -8.19 -8.00 37.70
CA PRO A 53 -7.40 -8.18 36.49
C PRO A 53 -7.75 -7.07 35.51
N ILE A 54 -6.74 -6.27 35.14
CA ILE A 54 -6.90 -5.16 34.18
C ILE A 54 -7.56 -5.73 32.92
N GLU A 55 -8.76 -5.24 32.61
CA GLU A 55 -9.51 -5.69 31.44
C GLU A 55 -8.70 -5.38 30.18
N ARG A 56 -8.26 -6.43 29.48
CA ARG A 56 -7.43 -6.31 28.29
C ARG A 56 -8.20 -5.61 27.18
N GLN A 57 -7.60 -4.57 26.63
CA GLN A 57 -8.13 -3.79 25.53
C GLN A 57 -7.57 -4.35 24.22
N ILE A 58 -8.34 -5.21 23.54
CA ILE A 58 -7.88 -5.91 22.32
C ILE A 58 -8.68 -5.44 21.12
N ILE A 59 -7.99 -4.86 20.14
CA ILE A 59 -8.55 -4.53 18.82
C ILE A 59 -8.47 -5.78 17.95
N ARG A 60 -9.59 -6.18 17.33
CA ARG A 60 -9.63 -7.31 16.40
C ARG A 60 -10.04 -6.83 15.01
N THR A 61 -9.22 -7.18 14.02
CA THR A 61 -9.46 -6.91 12.60
C THR A 61 -9.37 -8.22 11.83
N ALA A 62 -10.36 -8.48 10.97
CA ALA A 62 -10.39 -9.66 10.13
C ALA A 62 -10.40 -9.27 8.65
N ASP A 63 -9.53 -9.90 7.86
CA ASP A 63 -9.52 -9.80 6.41
C ASP A 63 -9.97 -11.15 5.83
N TYR A 64 -11.03 -11.12 5.03
CA TYR A 64 -11.65 -12.33 4.50
C TYR A 64 -11.93 -12.16 3.01
N ARG A 65 -11.36 -13.03 2.16
CA ARG A 65 -11.71 -13.08 0.74
C ARG A 65 -12.28 -14.44 0.38
N ILE A 66 -13.49 -14.44 -0.16
CA ILE A 66 -14.22 -15.64 -0.53
C ILE A 66 -14.77 -15.54 -1.95
N GLN A 67 -14.77 -16.67 -2.63
CA GLN A 67 -15.52 -16.86 -3.86
C GLN A 67 -16.94 -17.30 -3.51
N VAL A 68 -17.93 -16.67 -4.13
CA VAL A 68 -19.35 -17.01 -3.98
C VAL A 68 -19.95 -17.41 -5.31
N ALA A 69 -21.08 -18.13 -5.27
CA ALA A 69 -21.80 -18.55 -6.47
C ALA A 69 -22.45 -17.35 -7.19
N ASP A 70 -23.06 -16.44 -6.42
CA ASP A 70 -23.72 -15.23 -6.91
C ASP A 70 -23.44 -14.07 -5.96
N VAL A 71 -22.75 -13.03 -6.44
CA VAL A 71 -22.36 -11.89 -5.59
C VAL A 71 -23.57 -11.12 -5.07
N GLY A 72 -24.60 -10.91 -5.88
CA GLY A 72 -25.77 -10.12 -5.48
C GLY A 72 -26.60 -10.83 -4.40
N ALA A 73 -26.86 -12.12 -4.58
CA ALA A 73 -27.61 -12.93 -3.62
C ALA A 73 -26.81 -13.15 -2.32
N SER A 74 -25.50 -13.39 -2.42
CA SER A 74 -24.64 -13.52 -1.24
C SER A 74 -24.49 -12.19 -0.49
N ALA A 75 -24.39 -11.06 -1.20
CA ALA A 75 -24.37 -9.73 -0.58
C ALA A 75 -25.60 -9.51 0.31
N ALA A 76 -26.81 -9.77 -0.20
CA ALA A 76 -28.04 -9.62 0.57
C ALA A 76 -28.10 -10.53 1.82
N ARG A 77 -27.64 -11.79 1.71
CA ARG A 77 -27.57 -12.72 2.85
C ARG A 77 -26.52 -12.31 3.88
N ILE A 78 -25.38 -11.79 3.43
CA ILE A 78 -24.33 -11.24 4.29
C ILE A 78 -24.87 -10.02 5.04
N GLU A 79 -25.56 -9.10 4.37
CA GLU A 79 -26.19 -7.93 4.99
C GLU A 79 -27.16 -8.32 6.12
N GLU A 80 -28.00 -9.34 5.89
CA GLU A 80 -28.91 -9.87 6.92
C GLU A 80 -28.15 -10.52 8.08
N THR A 81 -27.10 -11.29 7.76
CA THR A 81 -26.25 -11.96 8.75
C THR A 81 -25.52 -10.95 9.64
N VAL A 82 -25.02 -9.86 9.07
CA VAL A 82 -24.37 -8.77 9.81
C VAL A 82 -25.34 -8.15 10.81
N LYS A 83 -26.58 -7.85 10.38
CA LYS A 83 -27.63 -7.32 11.27
C LYS A 83 -27.97 -8.28 12.41
N LYS A 84 -28.07 -9.58 12.13
CA LYS A 84 -28.33 -10.62 13.15
C LYS A 84 -27.27 -10.68 14.24
N HIS A 85 -26.02 -10.35 13.90
CA HIS A 85 -24.90 -10.32 14.84
C HIS A 85 -24.71 -8.94 15.51
N GLY A 86 -25.67 -8.03 15.37
CA GLY A 86 -25.62 -6.69 15.97
C GLY A 86 -24.58 -5.77 15.32
N GLY A 87 -24.10 -6.12 14.11
CA GLY A 87 -23.18 -5.31 13.34
C GLY A 87 -23.86 -4.42 12.33
N TYR A 88 -23.08 -3.57 11.68
CA TYR A 88 -23.49 -2.73 10.56
C TYR A 88 -22.41 -2.65 9.49
N ILE A 89 -22.80 -2.31 8.27
CA ILE A 89 -21.88 -2.10 7.15
C ILE A 89 -21.51 -0.61 7.12
N SER A 90 -20.21 -0.34 7.25
CA SER A 90 -19.66 1.01 7.21
C SER A 90 -19.37 1.47 5.78
N SER A 91 -19.04 0.54 4.88
CA SER A 91 -18.79 0.81 3.46
C SER A 91 -19.08 -0.43 2.64
N GLN A 92 -19.61 -0.24 1.44
CA GLN A 92 -19.88 -1.27 0.46
C GLN A 92 -19.53 -0.74 -0.92
N GLU A 93 -18.70 -1.46 -1.65
CA GLU A 93 -18.23 -1.08 -2.97
C GLU A 93 -18.34 -2.27 -3.91
N LEU A 94 -19.10 -2.11 -4.99
CA LEU A 94 -19.24 -3.11 -6.05
C LEU A 94 -18.26 -2.76 -7.17
N ASN A 95 -17.34 -3.66 -7.49
CA ASN A 95 -16.46 -3.54 -8.63
C ASN A 95 -16.75 -4.65 -9.65
N ASN A 96 -16.89 -4.24 -10.91
CA ASN A 96 -17.10 -5.15 -12.02
C ASN A 96 -15.91 -5.02 -12.98
N SER A 97 -15.13 -6.09 -13.09
CA SER A 97 -14.01 -6.21 -14.02
C SER A 97 -14.35 -7.22 -15.11
N SER A 98 -13.57 -7.24 -16.19
CA SER A 98 -13.80 -8.12 -17.34
C SER A 98 -13.95 -9.62 -16.99
N TYR A 99 -13.38 -10.08 -15.88
CA TYR A 99 -13.37 -11.50 -15.48
C TYR A 99 -13.93 -11.77 -14.08
N GLU A 100 -14.26 -10.71 -13.33
CA GLU A 100 -14.62 -10.84 -11.92
C GLU A 100 -15.63 -9.75 -11.56
N LEU A 101 -16.76 -10.17 -10.99
CA LEU A 101 -17.65 -9.30 -10.23
C LEU A 101 -17.28 -9.47 -8.76
N ASN A 102 -16.95 -8.39 -8.07
CA ASN A 102 -16.64 -8.45 -6.64
C ASN A 102 -17.32 -7.33 -5.86
N THR A 103 -17.54 -7.57 -4.57
CA THR A 103 -18.05 -6.57 -3.63
C THR A 103 -17.17 -6.57 -2.39
N HIS A 104 -16.65 -5.39 -2.08
CA HIS A 104 -15.90 -5.14 -0.87
C HIS A 104 -16.81 -4.55 0.21
N PHE A 105 -16.82 -5.15 1.39
CA PHE A 105 -17.54 -4.69 2.56
C PHE A 105 -16.56 -4.35 3.67
N VAL A 106 -16.81 -3.22 4.34
CA VAL A 106 -16.21 -2.90 5.63
C VAL A 106 -17.31 -3.02 6.68
N ILE A 107 -17.25 -4.09 7.47
CA ILE A 107 -18.28 -4.43 8.47
C ILE A 107 -17.75 -4.11 9.86
N ARG A 108 -18.58 -3.49 10.69
CA ARG A 108 -18.34 -3.27 12.12
C ARG A 108 -19.28 -4.15 12.92
N VAL A 109 -18.73 -4.94 13.85
CA VAL A 109 -19.49 -5.92 14.63
C VAL A 109 -18.99 -5.93 16.09
N PRO A 110 -19.84 -6.14 17.10
CA PRO A 110 -19.39 -6.34 18.47
C PRO A 110 -18.29 -7.41 18.55
N ASN A 111 -17.25 -7.13 19.34
CA ASN A 111 -16.04 -7.99 19.39
C ASN A 111 -16.34 -9.47 19.67
N GLN A 112 -17.31 -9.70 20.57
CA GLN A 112 -17.76 -11.04 20.96
C GLN A 112 -18.47 -11.81 19.84
N GLN A 113 -18.98 -11.12 18.81
CA GLN A 113 -19.74 -11.70 17.71
C GLN A 113 -18.91 -11.88 16.43
N LEU A 114 -17.65 -11.44 16.41
CA LEU A 114 -16.79 -11.51 15.23
C LEU A 114 -16.62 -12.96 14.73
N ASP A 115 -16.33 -13.89 15.65
CA ASP A 115 -16.05 -15.28 15.28
C ASP A 115 -17.30 -15.97 14.70
N SER A 116 -18.46 -15.79 15.34
CA SER A 116 -19.75 -16.26 14.84
C SER A 116 -20.09 -15.68 13.46
N LEU A 117 -19.81 -14.39 13.25
CA LEU A 117 -20.02 -13.74 11.95
C LEU A 117 -19.09 -14.33 10.87
N LEU A 118 -17.81 -14.54 11.18
CA LEU A 118 -16.85 -15.14 10.24
C LEU A 118 -17.26 -16.56 9.83
N GLU A 119 -17.76 -17.35 10.75
CA GLU A 119 -18.30 -18.68 10.46
C GLU A 119 -19.55 -18.60 9.59
N ALA A 120 -20.48 -17.70 9.92
CA ALA A 120 -21.71 -17.52 9.15
C ALA A 120 -21.43 -17.07 7.71
N VAL A 121 -20.51 -16.12 7.52
CA VAL A 121 -20.05 -15.68 6.19
C VAL A 121 -19.32 -16.82 5.46
N GLY A 122 -18.55 -17.63 6.17
CA GLY A 122 -17.86 -18.79 5.59
C GLY A 122 -18.80 -19.83 4.97
N ARG A 123 -20.05 -19.93 5.43
CA ARG A 123 -21.06 -20.84 4.84
C ARG A 123 -21.55 -20.40 3.46
N GLU A 124 -21.39 -19.13 3.11
CA GLU A 124 -21.71 -18.59 1.78
C GLU A 124 -20.59 -18.83 0.76
N ALA A 125 -19.40 -19.20 1.23
CA ALA A 125 -18.22 -19.36 0.40
C ALA A 125 -18.25 -20.69 -0.36
N THR A 126 -18.12 -20.62 -1.69
CA THR A 126 -17.78 -21.78 -2.52
C THR A 126 -16.29 -22.11 -2.40
N PHE A 127 -15.44 -21.07 -2.22
CA PHE A 127 -14.01 -21.22 -2.02
C PHE A 127 -13.48 -20.07 -1.14
N THR A 128 -12.55 -20.36 -0.24
CA THR A 128 -11.91 -19.35 0.62
C THR A 128 -10.48 -19.13 0.17
N ASN A 129 -10.15 -17.92 -0.30
CA ASN A 129 -8.79 -17.57 -0.70
C ASN A 129 -7.91 -17.38 0.51
N TYR A 130 -8.38 -16.59 1.47
CA TYR A 130 -7.71 -16.37 2.74
C TYR A 130 -8.71 -15.89 3.79
N ARG A 131 -8.42 -16.24 5.04
CA ARG A 131 -9.05 -15.69 6.24
C ARG A 131 -7.93 -15.34 7.20
N ARG A 132 -7.78 -14.06 7.52
CA ARG A 132 -6.77 -13.55 8.46
C ARG A 132 -7.48 -12.82 9.58
N VAL A 133 -7.12 -13.13 10.82
CA VAL A 133 -7.59 -12.39 11.99
C VAL A 133 -6.37 -11.88 12.73
N THR A 134 -6.33 -10.58 12.95
CA THR A 134 -5.27 -9.87 13.66
C THR A 134 -5.86 -9.33 14.94
N SER A 135 -5.18 -9.63 16.06
CA SER A 135 -5.50 -9.08 17.38
C SER A 135 -4.34 -8.21 17.83
N THR A 136 -4.65 -6.98 18.23
CA THR A 136 -3.66 -6.02 18.74
C THR A 136 -4.06 -5.63 20.15
N ASP A 137 -3.20 -5.96 21.11
CA ASP A 137 -3.36 -5.51 22.49
C ASP A 137 -2.94 -4.04 22.59
N VAL A 138 -3.88 -3.19 22.98
CA VAL A 138 -3.70 -1.75 23.18
C VAL A 138 -3.92 -1.36 24.65
N THR A 139 -3.87 -2.31 25.58
CA THR A 139 -4.11 -2.08 27.01
C THR A 139 -3.16 -1.03 27.58
N GLU A 140 -1.87 -1.13 27.27
CA GLU A 140 -0.87 -0.17 27.71
C GLU A 140 -1.16 1.24 27.18
N GLU A 141 -1.40 1.38 25.86
CA GLU A 141 -1.72 2.67 25.23
C GLU A 141 -3.00 3.27 25.83
N PHE A 142 -4.02 2.44 26.06
CA PHE A 142 -5.30 2.86 26.60
C PHE A 142 -5.17 3.39 28.03
N VAL A 143 -4.44 2.68 28.89
CA VAL A 143 -4.21 3.08 30.28
C VAL A 143 -3.31 4.33 30.34
N ASP A 144 -2.24 4.40 29.56
CA ASP A 144 -1.36 5.58 29.48
C ASP A 144 -2.14 6.83 29.06
N ILE A 145 -2.97 6.73 28.02
CA ILE A 145 -3.79 7.86 27.57
C ILE A 145 -4.76 8.32 28.66
N GLN A 146 -5.41 7.39 29.38
CA GLN A 146 -6.31 7.75 30.48
C GLN A 146 -5.59 8.48 31.61
N ILE A 147 -4.43 7.96 32.04
CA ILE A 147 -3.62 8.58 33.10
C ILE A 147 -3.17 9.98 32.67
N ARG A 148 -2.61 10.11 31.46
CA ARG A 148 -2.15 11.41 30.93
C ARG A 148 -3.30 12.39 30.78
N LEU A 149 -4.46 11.93 30.32
CA LEU A 149 -5.65 12.75 30.18
C LEU A 149 -6.12 13.29 31.53
N LYS A 150 -6.17 12.43 32.55
CA LYS A 150 -6.51 12.82 33.93
C LYS A 150 -5.53 13.87 34.44
N THR A 151 -4.23 13.63 34.34
CA THR A 151 -3.19 14.58 34.77
C THR A 151 -3.30 15.92 34.03
N LYS A 152 -3.54 15.92 32.72
CA LYS A 152 -3.69 17.17 31.95
C LYS A 152 -4.94 17.95 32.37
N LYS A 153 -6.06 17.27 32.66
CA LYS A 153 -7.27 17.92 33.20
C LYS A 153 -7.00 18.57 34.56
N GLU A 154 -6.30 17.88 35.46
CA GLU A 154 -5.90 18.44 36.76
C GLU A 154 -4.98 19.67 36.60
N VAL A 155 -4.03 19.64 35.66
CA VAL A 155 -3.16 20.79 35.35
C VAL A 155 -3.97 21.98 34.83
N ARG A 156 -4.89 21.75 33.89
CA ARG A 156 -5.78 22.79 33.36
C ARG A 156 -6.62 23.40 34.49
N ASP A 157 -7.20 22.57 35.33
CA ASP A 157 -8.07 23.02 36.42
C ASP A 157 -7.28 23.84 37.45
N ARG A 158 -6.01 23.46 37.73
CA ARG A 158 -5.08 24.27 38.53
C ARG A 158 -4.76 25.62 37.88
N TYR A 159 -4.53 25.68 36.57
CA TYR A 159 -4.30 26.95 35.86
C TYR A 159 -5.53 27.86 35.93
N ILE A 160 -6.73 27.30 35.79
CA ILE A 160 -8.00 28.03 35.96
C ILE A 160 -8.10 28.57 37.40
N GLU A 161 -7.72 27.79 38.41
CA GLU A 161 -7.73 28.22 39.80
C GLU A 161 -6.73 29.36 40.07
N ILE A 162 -5.50 29.25 39.57
CA ILE A 162 -4.49 30.31 39.67
C ILE A 162 -4.99 31.59 38.99
N LEU A 163 -5.57 31.47 37.79
CA LEU A 163 -6.15 32.59 37.07
C LEU A 163 -7.25 33.29 37.88
N ARG A 164 -8.15 32.52 38.51
CA ARG A 164 -9.26 33.07 39.31
C ARG A 164 -8.80 33.75 40.60
N ASN A 165 -7.80 33.19 41.27
CA ASN A 165 -7.45 33.57 42.64
C ASN A 165 -6.20 34.47 42.74
N GLN A 166 -5.31 34.45 41.75
CA GLN A 166 -3.98 35.04 41.84
C GLN A 166 -3.62 36.01 40.69
N ALA A 167 -4.37 36.03 39.59
CA ALA A 167 -4.10 36.96 38.49
C ALA A 167 -4.41 38.41 38.88
N ARG A 168 -3.41 39.31 38.74
CA ARG A 168 -3.53 40.72 39.15
C ARG A 168 -3.45 41.69 37.98
N THR A 169 -2.90 41.27 36.84
CA THR A 169 -2.73 42.10 35.65
C THR A 169 -3.39 41.47 34.42
N VAL A 170 -3.75 42.29 33.44
CA VAL A 170 -4.29 41.80 32.15
C VAL A 170 -3.29 40.90 31.43
N GLU A 171 -2.00 41.21 31.53
CA GLU A 171 -0.93 40.41 30.94
C GLU A 171 -0.87 39.00 31.56
N ASP A 172 -1.02 38.88 32.89
CA ASP A 172 -1.06 37.58 33.57
C ASP A 172 -2.26 36.75 33.12
N ILE A 173 -3.42 37.41 32.92
CA ILE A 173 -4.65 36.78 32.42
C ILE A 173 -4.41 36.23 31.00
N LEU A 174 -3.93 37.07 30.08
CA LEU A 174 -3.71 36.66 28.69
C LEU A 174 -2.70 35.51 28.58
N ARG A 175 -1.61 35.53 29.38
CA ARG A 175 -0.64 34.43 29.42
C ARG A 175 -1.23 33.13 29.97
N ALA A 176 -2.03 33.21 31.03
CA ALA A 176 -2.67 32.02 31.59
C ALA A 176 -3.71 31.45 30.62
N GLU A 177 -4.52 32.28 29.96
CA GLU A 177 -5.45 31.86 28.92
C GLU A 177 -4.74 31.17 27.75
N GLU A 178 -3.57 31.68 27.34
CA GLU A 178 -2.73 31.04 26.33
C GLU A 178 -2.32 29.63 26.75
N GLN A 179 -1.79 29.47 27.98
CA GLN A 179 -1.38 28.16 28.49
C GLN A 179 -2.57 27.20 28.65
N ILE A 180 -3.71 27.71 29.13
CA ILE A 180 -4.94 26.93 29.24
C ILE A 180 -5.39 26.46 27.86
N ARG A 181 -5.33 27.31 26.83
CA ARG A 181 -5.70 26.94 25.46
C ARG A 181 -4.82 25.81 24.93
N VAL A 182 -3.50 25.91 25.09
CA VAL A 182 -2.56 24.85 24.68
C VAL A 182 -2.88 23.53 25.38
N VAL A 183 -3.06 23.55 26.71
CA VAL A 183 -3.39 22.32 27.46
C VAL A 183 -4.75 21.76 27.03
N GLN A 184 -5.73 22.61 26.74
CA GLN A 184 -7.06 22.19 26.30
C GLN A 184 -7.01 21.53 24.91
N GLU A 185 -6.26 22.08 23.95
CA GLU A 185 -6.03 21.46 22.64
C GLU A 185 -5.41 20.06 22.78
N GLU A 186 -4.43 19.91 23.69
CA GLU A 186 -3.83 18.61 23.97
C GLU A 186 -4.81 17.62 24.62
N ILE A 187 -5.66 18.09 25.54
CA ILE A 187 -6.72 17.29 26.16
C ILE A 187 -7.66 16.77 25.08
N GLU A 188 -8.16 17.64 24.20
CA GLU A 188 -9.10 17.27 23.13
C GLU A 188 -8.50 16.26 22.16
N ALA A 189 -7.23 16.42 21.80
CA ALA A 189 -6.51 15.46 20.97
C ALA A 189 -6.42 14.07 21.65
N LYS A 190 -6.13 14.02 22.96
CA LYS A 190 -6.06 12.76 23.73
C LYS A 190 -7.43 12.13 23.95
N GLU A 191 -8.47 12.93 24.19
CA GLU A 191 -9.85 12.44 24.27
C GLU A 191 -10.32 11.83 22.94
N GLY A 192 -10.00 12.47 21.82
CA GLY A 192 -10.28 11.94 20.49
C GLY A 192 -9.61 10.58 20.26
N ARG A 193 -8.32 10.46 20.63
CA ARG A 193 -7.59 9.18 20.54
C ARG A 193 -8.17 8.11 21.44
N LEU A 194 -8.50 8.45 22.70
CA LEU A 194 -9.11 7.51 23.64
C LEU A 194 -10.44 6.98 23.10
N LYS A 195 -11.31 7.88 22.61
CA LYS A 195 -12.60 7.51 22.01
C LYS A 195 -12.42 6.62 20.79
N TYR A 196 -11.41 6.88 19.96
CA TYR A 196 -11.08 6.02 18.84
C TYR A 196 -10.70 4.60 19.29
N LEU A 197 -9.81 4.46 20.28
CA LEU A 197 -9.42 3.15 20.81
C LEU A 197 -10.61 2.41 21.45
N GLN A 198 -11.44 3.12 22.23
CA GLN A 198 -12.67 2.55 22.81
C GLN A 198 -13.59 1.97 21.72
N ASN A 199 -13.78 2.69 20.63
CA ASN A 199 -14.58 2.20 19.50
C ASN A 199 -13.96 0.98 18.81
N GLN A 200 -12.63 0.92 18.68
CA GLN A 200 -11.93 -0.21 18.05
C GLN A 200 -11.87 -1.47 18.92
N VAL A 201 -11.89 -1.31 20.25
CA VAL A 201 -11.95 -2.44 21.18
C VAL A 201 -13.36 -3.02 21.23
N SER A 202 -14.37 -2.14 21.35
CA SER A 202 -15.78 -2.54 21.42
C SER A 202 -16.30 -3.15 20.11
N LEU A 203 -15.89 -2.60 18.96
CA LEU A 203 -16.30 -3.05 17.63
C LEU A 203 -15.10 -3.57 16.84
N SER A 204 -15.15 -4.84 16.47
CA SER A 204 -14.22 -5.43 15.51
C SER A 204 -14.53 -4.99 14.09
N THR A 205 -13.48 -4.97 13.26
CA THR A 205 -13.60 -4.63 11.83
C THR A 205 -13.41 -5.89 10.99
N LEU A 206 -14.35 -6.16 10.08
CA LEU A 206 -14.24 -7.21 9.07
C LEU A 206 -14.17 -6.57 7.68
N ASN A 207 -13.03 -6.72 7.02
CA ASN A 207 -12.82 -6.42 5.61
C ASN A 207 -13.15 -7.67 4.80
N LEU A 208 -14.37 -7.73 4.26
CA LEU A 208 -14.85 -8.85 3.48
C LEU A 208 -14.79 -8.51 1.99
N ASN A 209 -14.18 -9.37 1.20
CA ASN A 209 -14.22 -9.29 -0.26
C ASN A 209 -14.88 -10.56 -0.80
N ILE A 210 -16.09 -10.43 -1.33
CA ILE A 210 -16.77 -11.52 -2.01
C ILE A 210 -16.61 -11.34 -3.52
N TYR A 211 -16.33 -12.41 -4.24
CA TYR A 211 -16.23 -12.34 -5.69
C TYR A 211 -16.83 -13.55 -6.39
N GLN A 212 -17.22 -13.34 -7.63
CA GLN A 212 -17.69 -14.35 -8.57
C GLN A 212 -16.90 -14.20 -9.86
N ARG A 213 -16.39 -15.33 -10.37
CA ARG A 213 -15.80 -15.37 -11.71
C ARG A 213 -16.91 -15.31 -12.75
N ILE A 214 -16.82 -14.36 -13.66
CA ILE A 214 -17.76 -14.20 -14.77
C ILE A 214 -17.06 -14.52 -16.09
N PRO A 215 -17.78 -15.03 -17.10
CA PRO A 215 -17.24 -15.11 -18.45
C PRO A 215 -16.85 -13.71 -18.94
N TYR A 216 -15.82 -13.64 -19.78
CA TYR A 216 -15.26 -12.37 -20.24
C TYR A 216 -16.35 -11.42 -20.76
N GLN A 217 -16.51 -10.29 -20.08
CA GLN A 217 -17.31 -9.17 -20.56
C GLN A 217 -16.36 -8.01 -20.85
N PRO A 218 -16.21 -7.56 -22.11
CA PRO A 218 -15.39 -6.39 -22.39
C PRO A 218 -15.96 -5.20 -21.63
N GLU A 219 -15.11 -4.48 -20.91
CA GLU A 219 -15.50 -3.20 -20.32
C GLU A 219 -16.13 -2.32 -21.41
N PRO A 220 -17.24 -1.63 -21.12
CA PRO A 220 -17.87 -0.79 -22.12
C PRO A 220 -16.86 0.27 -22.58
N ASP A 221 -16.49 0.22 -23.85
CA ASP A 221 -15.62 1.21 -24.48
C ASP A 221 -16.18 2.62 -24.21
N LEU A 222 -15.63 3.33 -23.22
CA LEU A 222 -16.05 4.69 -22.85
C LEU A 222 -15.89 5.68 -24.01
N TYR A 223 -15.07 5.31 -25.00
CA TYR A 223 -14.89 6.06 -26.23
C TYR A 223 -14.67 5.10 -27.41
N LYS A 224 -15.75 4.60 -28.00
CA LYS A 224 -15.67 4.09 -29.38
C LYS A 224 -15.40 5.29 -30.27
N GLU A 225 -14.15 5.49 -30.68
CA GLU A 225 -13.82 6.44 -31.74
C GLU A 225 -14.81 6.23 -32.89
N SER A 226 -15.63 7.25 -33.15
CA SER A 226 -16.63 7.21 -34.20
C SER A 226 -15.97 6.85 -35.52
N PHE A 227 -16.68 6.10 -36.38
CA PHE A 227 -16.19 5.74 -37.71
C PHE A 227 -15.65 6.98 -38.46
N GLY A 228 -16.33 8.12 -38.31
CA GLY A 228 -15.88 9.40 -38.90
C GLY A 228 -14.52 9.89 -38.39
N SER A 229 -14.23 9.76 -37.09
CA SER A 229 -12.93 10.15 -36.53
C SER A 229 -11.80 9.21 -36.97
N LYS A 230 -12.11 7.90 -37.11
CA LYS A 230 -11.16 6.91 -37.65
C LYS A 230 -10.83 7.18 -39.12
N VAL A 231 -11.85 7.43 -39.94
CA VAL A 231 -11.68 7.76 -41.37
C VAL A 231 -10.89 9.06 -41.53
N LYS A 232 -11.23 10.13 -40.81
CA LYS A 232 -10.51 11.40 -40.89
C LYS A 232 -9.02 11.24 -40.54
N ARG A 233 -8.70 10.51 -39.47
CA ARG A 233 -7.30 10.31 -39.05
C ARG A 233 -6.50 9.50 -40.07
N LYS A 234 -7.09 8.41 -40.58
CA LYS A 234 -6.45 7.57 -41.59
C LYS A 234 -6.29 8.29 -42.92
N PHE A 235 -7.25 9.13 -43.30
CA PHE A 235 -7.17 9.98 -44.48
C PHE A 235 -6.03 11.00 -44.37
N LEU A 236 -5.95 11.73 -43.24
CA LEU A 236 -4.86 12.67 -42.99
C LEU A 236 -3.49 11.98 -43.00
N ALA A 237 -3.36 10.83 -42.34
CA ALA A 237 -2.11 10.06 -42.36
C ALA A 237 -1.72 9.56 -43.77
N GLY A 238 -2.70 9.16 -44.59
CA GLY A 238 -2.46 8.81 -45.99
C GLY A 238 -2.05 10.00 -46.86
N TRP A 239 -2.60 11.17 -46.56
CA TRP A 239 -2.24 12.43 -47.22
C TRP A 239 -0.82 12.87 -46.90
N ASP A 240 -0.39 12.74 -45.65
CA ASP A 240 0.99 13.04 -45.23
C ASP A 240 1.99 12.14 -45.97
N LEU A 241 1.72 10.83 -46.08
CA LEU A 241 2.56 9.90 -46.88
C LEU A 241 2.64 10.28 -48.36
N PHE A 242 1.57 10.82 -48.92
CA PHE A 242 1.57 11.29 -50.31
C PHE A 242 2.44 12.53 -50.48
N ILE A 243 2.36 13.49 -49.55
CA ILE A 243 3.23 14.68 -49.55
C ILE A 243 4.69 14.27 -49.41
N ASP A 244 5.01 13.34 -48.50
CA ASP A 244 6.37 12.85 -48.29
C ASP A 244 6.97 12.22 -49.55
N LEU A 245 6.17 11.45 -50.30
CA LEU A 245 6.60 10.88 -51.59
C LEU A 245 6.93 11.97 -52.62
N LEU A 246 6.13 13.03 -52.67
CA LEU A 246 6.33 14.14 -53.60
C LEU A 246 7.58 14.96 -53.23
N LEU A 247 7.79 15.20 -51.93
CA LEU A 247 9.00 15.84 -51.41
C LEU A 247 10.27 15.02 -51.70
N LEU A 248 10.18 13.69 -51.66
CA LEU A 248 11.28 12.80 -52.04
C LEU A 248 11.68 12.98 -53.51
N ILE A 249 10.72 13.11 -54.42
CA ILE A 249 10.99 13.37 -55.86
C ILE A 249 11.64 14.74 -56.03
N VAL A 250 11.12 15.77 -55.36
CA VAL A 250 11.71 17.11 -55.41
C VAL A 250 13.14 17.06 -54.91
N ASN A 251 13.42 16.42 -53.77
CA ASN A 251 14.77 16.33 -53.19
C ASN A 251 15.79 15.53 -54.04
N LEU A 252 15.35 14.83 -55.10
CA LEU A 252 16.24 14.05 -55.95
C LEU A 252 16.99 14.88 -57.00
N TRP A 253 16.68 16.18 -57.14
CA TRP A 253 17.29 17.08 -58.12
C TRP A 253 18.84 17.19 -58.05
N PRO A 254 19.51 17.20 -56.87
CA PRO A 254 20.97 17.31 -56.81
C PRO A 254 21.66 16.06 -57.35
N LEU A 255 21.05 14.88 -57.15
CA LEU A 255 21.54 13.60 -57.67
C LEU A 255 21.50 13.57 -59.21
N ILE A 256 20.43 14.11 -59.80
CA ILE A 256 20.31 14.26 -61.26
C ILE A 256 21.39 15.21 -61.80
N LEU A 257 21.64 16.34 -61.13
CA LEU A 257 22.70 17.28 -61.52
C LEU A 257 24.10 16.67 -61.44
N ILE A 258 24.42 15.96 -60.35
CA ILE A 258 25.70 15.25 -60.21
C ILE A 258 25.86 14.21 -61.32
N GLY A 259 24.82 13.43 -61.60
CA GLY A 259 24.82 12.46 -62.70
C GLY A 259 25.09 13.10 -64.05
N ALA A 260 24.46 14.23 -64.34
CA ALA A 260 24.69 15.00 -65.57
C ALA A 260 26.14 15.51 -65.68
N ILE A 261 26.72 16.03 -64.58
CA ILE A 261 28.11 16.49 -64.52
C ILE A 261 29.08 15.31 -64.77
N VAL A 262 28.84 14.14 -64.17
CA VAL A 262 29.68 12.95 -64.37
C VAL A 262 29.65 12.49 -65.83
N ILE A 263 28.48 12.46 -66.46
CA ILE A 263 28.33 12.11 -67.89
C ILE A 263 29.07 13.12 -68.77
N TRP A 264 28.95 14.42 -68.46
CA TRP A 264 29.64 15.49 -69.18
C TRP A 264 31.17 15.35 -69.08
N GLN A 265 31.71 15.10 -67.88
CA GLN A 265 33.14 14.87 -67.68
C GLN A 265 33.63 13.61 -68.41
N ARG A 266 32.86 12.50 -68.40
CA ARG A 266 33.19 11.29 -69.17
C ARG A 266 33.26 11.56 -70.67
N LYS A 267 32.28 12.29 -71.23
CA LYS A 267 32.29 12.67 -72.65
C LYS A 267 33.47 13.61 -72.98
N ARG A 268 33.80 14.53 -72.08
CA ARG A 268 34.94 15.45 -72.23
C ARG A 268 36.28 14.73 -72.24
N ILE A 269 36.49 13.78 -71.32
CA ILE A 269 37.71 12.95 -71.25
C ILE A 269 37.82 12.02 -72.45
N ALA A 270 36.72 11.38 -72.87
CA ALA A 270 36.68 10.55 -74.07
C ALA A 270 36.97 11.35 -75.35
N GLY A 271 36.54 12.61 -75.42
CA GLY A 271 36.86 13.54 -76.50
C GLY A 271 38.34 13.93 -76.57
N LEU A 272 39.02 14.06 -75.42
CA LEU A 272 40.46 14.35 -75.35
C LEU A 272 41.32 13.18 -75.81
N PHE A 273 40.95 11.93 -75.46
CA PHE A 273 41.69 10.74 -75.94
C PHE A 273 41.54 10.48 -77.44
N ARG A 274 40.41 10.89 -78.05
CA ARG A 274 40.18 10.69 -79.50
C ARG A 274 41.00 11.65 -80.38
N ARG A 275 41.50 12.76 -79.82
CA ARG A 275 42.37 13.74 -80.53
C ARG A 275 43.87 13.39 -80.49
N ARG A 276 44.32 12.51 -79.59
CA ARG A 276 45.73 12.09 -79.47
C ARG A 276 46.16 10.95 -80.44
N LYS A 277 45.25 10.42 -81.25
CA LYS A 277 45.50 9.34 -82.23
C LYS A 277 45.61 9.83 -83.69
N LYS A 278 45.73 11.15 -83.91
CA LYS A 278 45.82 11.77 -85.24
C LYS A 278 47.05 12.68 -85.41
N THR A 279 48.14 12.37 -84.69
CA THR A 279 49.47 12.89 -85.01
C THR A 279 50.37 11.71 -85.32
#